data_AF-A0A374CHV8-F1
#
_entry.id   AF-A0A374CHV8-F1
#
_cell.length_a   1.000
_cell.length_b   1.000
_cell.length_c   1.000
_cell.angle_alpha   90.00
_cell.angle_beta   90.00
_cell.angle_gamma   90.00
#
_symmetry.space_group_name_H-M   'P 1'
#
loop_
_entity.id
_entity.type
_entity.pdbx_description
1 polymer ?
#
loop_
_entity_poly.entity_id
_entity_poly.type
_entity_poly.pdbx_seq_one_letter_code
_entity_poly.pdbx_strand_id
1 'polypeptide(L)'
;MQKRAELKDKENKTDVEKAELAKANEAMAVKRFSFINQFLTSQRMDNTLPEPEGLRDGMDFVSSLNRSNPNHKNYVFNRGLIRWVDDNGVEEKSLWSIATTYYKQPNYNSSGMYRDFFSLYIRAAMRFSPEEFYEKYPKEKYPLISEKYELVVRYMKDKYGIDLPGIAKGSGTTTEK
;
A
#
# COMPACT_ATOMS: atom_id res chain seq x y z
N MET A 1 -20.39 45.95 -6.11
CA MET A 1 -19.82 45.17 -4.99
C MET A 1 -20.52 43.82 -4.77
N GLN A 2 -21.86 43.72 -4.88
CA GLN A 2 -22.63 42.46 -4.75
C GLN A 2 -22.13 41.29 -5.63
N LYS A 3 -21.88 41.53 -6.92
CA LYS A 3 -21.45 40.48 -7.87
C LYS A 3 -20.12 39.79 -7.51
N ARG A 4 -19.24 40.47 -6.76
CA ARG A 4 -17.97 39.89 -6.26
C ARG A 4 -18.14 39.11 -4.96
N ALA A 5 -19.15 39.44 -4.15
CA ALA A 5 -19.47 38.70 -2.92
C ALA A 5 -20.16 37.38 -3.26
N GLU A 6 -21.15 37.41 -4.17
CA GLU A 6 -21.86 36.20 -4.62
C GLU A 6 -20.96 35.19 -5.34
N LEU A 7 -19.92 35.65 -6.06
CA LEU A 7 -18.93 34.76 -6.68
C LEU A 7 -18.06 34.06 -5.62
N LYS A 8 -17.59 34.80 -4.61
CA LYS A 8 -16.79 34.25 -3.51
C LYS A 8 -17.57 33.25 -2.67
N ASP A 9 -18.86 33.52 -2.42
CA ASP A 9 -19.72 32.61 -1.66
C ASP A 9 -20.00 31.30 -2.43
N LYS A 10 -20.13 31.37 -3.77
CA LYS A 10 -20.25 30.18 -4.64
C LYS A 10 -18.96 29.37 -4.73
N GLU A 11 -17.81 30.03 -4.87
CA GLU A 11 -16.49 29.38 -4.87
C GLU A 11 -16.26 28.65 -3.54
N ASN A 12 -16.47 29.34 -2.40
CA ASN A 12 -16.36 28.74 -1.07
C ASN A 12 -17.30 27.54 -0.89
N LYS A 13 -18.55 27.61 -1.36
CA LYS A 13 -19.49 26.48 -1.28
C LYS A 13 -19.02 25.27 -2.11
N THR A 14 -18.48 25.52 -3.30
CA THR A 14 -17.96 24.47 -4.20
C THR A 14 -16.74 23.78 -3.61
N ASP A 15 -15.87 24.53 -2.93
CA ASP A 15 -14.67 23.99 -2.29
C ASP A 15 -15.02 23.14 -1.05
N VAL A 16 -16.04 23.54 -0.29
CA VAL A 16 -16.57 22.73 0.82
C VAL A 16 -17.15 21.41 0.32
N GLU A 17 -17.98 21.42 -0.73
CA GLU A 17 -18.58 20.21 -1.30
C GLU A 17 -17.49 19.24 -1.84
N LYS A 18 -16.46 19.76 -2.51
CA LYS A 18 -15.31 18.95 -2.95
C LYS A 18 -14.55 18.32 -1.77
N ALA A 19 -14.33 19.08 -0.70
CA ALA A 19 -13.65 18.59 0.49
C ALA A 19 -14.46 17.50 1.21
N GLU A 20 -15.78 17.65 1.30
CA GLU A 20 -16.66 16.63 1.85
C GLU A 20 -16.69 15.36 0.99
N LEU A 21 -16.78 15.49 -0.33
CA LEU A 21 -16.71 14.35 -1.25
C LEU A 21 -15.36 13.62 -1.15
N ALA A 22 -14.24 14.35 -1.05
CA ALA A 22 -12.93 13.77 -0.85
C ALA A 22 -12.84 12.98 0.46
N LYS A 23 -13.39 13.51 1.56
CA LYS A 23 -13.48 12.80 2.84
C LYS A 23 -14.34 11.54 2.75
N ALA A 24 -15.48 11.61 2.07
CA ALA A 24 -16.36 10.45 1.87
C ALA A 24 -15.67 9.36 1.02
N ASN A 25 -14.96 9.76 -0.04
CA ASN A 25 -14.20 8.86 -0.88
C ASN A 25 -13.05 8.18 -0.11
N GLU A 26 -12.33 8.92 0.73
CA GLU A 26 -11.29 8.36 1.60
C GLU A 26 -11.88 7.39 2.63
N ALA A 27 -13.00 7.75 3.28
CA ALA A 27 -13.68 6.86 4.22
C ALA A 27 -14.14 5.56 3.54
N MET A 28 -14.60 5.63 2.28
CA MET A 28 -14.95 4.46 1.48
C MET A 28 -13.72 3.65 1.07
N ALA A 29 -12.60 4.30 0.75
CA ALA A 29 -11.34 3.62 0.44
C ALA A 29 -10.84 2.80 1.64
N VAL A 30 -10.85 3.40 2.84
CA VAL A 30 -10.48 2.71 4.09
C VAL A 30 -11.38 1.51 4.37
N LYS A 31 -12.70 1.65 4.19
CA LYS A 31 -13.65 0.53 4.37
C LYS A 31 -13.42 -0.61 3.38
N ARG A 32 -13.26 -0.29 2.08
CA ARG A 32 -12.96 -1.28 1.04
C ARG A 32 -11.66 -2.02 1.36
N PHE A 33 -10.62 -1.28 1.69
CA PHE A 33 -9.34 -1.83 2.08
C PHE A 33 -9.47 -2.78 3.27
N SER A 34 -10.07 -2.33 4.37
CA SER A 34 -10.15 -3.11 5.62
C SER A 34 -10.93 -4.41 5.41
N PHE A 35 -12.06 -4.35 4.71
CA PHE A 35 -12.88 -5.53 4.43
C PHE A 35 -12.13 -6.58 3.59
N ILE A 36 -11.49 -6.17 2.49
CA ILE A 36 -10.74 -7.09 1.62
C ILE A 36 -9.49 -7.60 2.33
N ASN A 37 -8.78 -6.73 3.07
CA ASN A 37 -7.57 -7.11 3.81
C ASN A 37 -7.87 -8.15 4.89
N GLN A 38 -9.03 -8.09 5.57
CA GLN A 38 -9.45 -9.12 6.52
C GLN A 38 -9.59 -10.48 5.84
N PHE A 39 -10.25 -10.54 4.68
CA PHE A 39 -10.38 -11.77 3.89
C PHE A 39 -9.03 -12.30 3.42
N LEU A 40 -8.18 -11.46 2.82
CA LEU A 40 -6.86 -11.90 2.33
C LEU A 40 -5.93 -12.33 3.47
N THR A 41 -6.02 -11.67 4.62
CA THR A 41 -5.27 -12.07 5.81
C THR A 41 -5.72 -13.44 6.30
N SER A 42 -7.03 -13.75 6.32
CA SER A 42 -7.49 -15.09 6.69
C SER A 42 -7.01 -16.16 5.70
N GLN A 43 -7.09 -15.91 4.39
CA GLN A 43 -6.57 -16.84 3.38
C GLN A 43 -5.06 -17.06 3.51
N ARG A 44 -4.32 -16.01 3.86
CA ARG A 44 -2.88 -16.11 4.12
C ARG A 44 -2.60 -16.95 5.37
N MET A 45 -3.40 -16.80 6.43
CA MET A 45 -3.29 -17.59 7.67
C MET A 45 -3.63 -19.06 7.46
N ASP A 46 -4.64 -19.35 6.65
CA ASP A 46 -5.06 -20.72 6.31
C ASP A 46 -4.18 -21.37 5.23
N ASN A 47 -3.14 -20.66 4.78
CA ASN A 47 -2.21 -21.08 3.73
C ASN A 47 -2.87 -21.36 2.35
N THR A 48 -4.09 -20.87 2.14
CA THR A 48 -4.79 -20.89 0.85
C THR A 48 -4.34 -19.77 -0.09
N LEU A 49 -3.65 -18.76 0.46
CA LEU A 49 -2.94 -17.72 -0.26
C LEU A 49 -1.43 -17.82 -0.03
N PRO A 50 -0.72 -18.82 -0.58
CA PRO A 50 0.72 -18.94 -0.42
C PRO A 50 1.48 -17.82 -1.14
N GLU A 51 2.64 -17.47 -0.57
CA GLU A 51 3.60 -16.53 -1.16
C GLU A 51 4.03 -17.00 -2.57
N PRO A 52 4.09 -16.11 -3.59
CA PRO A 52 4.58 -16.47 -4.90
C PRO A 52 6.06 -16.86 -4.88
N GLU A 53 6.43 -17.83 -5.71
CA GLU A 53 7.82 -18.19 -5.94
C GLU A 53 8.63 -16.96 -6.42
N GLY A 54 9.87 -16.86 -5.94
CA GLY A 54 10.78 -15.76 -6.29
C GLY A 54 10.48 -14.41 -5.62
N LEU A 55 9.45 -14.31 -4.77
CA LEU A 55 9.13 -13.05 -4.09
C LEU A 55 10.29 -12.50 -3.27
N ARG A 56 11.12 -13.40 -2.72
CA ARG A 56 12.26 -13.05 -1.87
C ARG A 56 13.59 -12.97 -2.61
N ASP A 57 13.61 -13.22 -3.91
CA ASP A 57 14.85 -13.29 -4.68
C ASP A 57 15.57 -11.93 -4.69
N GLY A 58 16.90 -11.97 -4.57
CA GLY A 58 17.74 -10.77 -4.53
C GLY A 58 17.64 -9.94 -3.24
N MET A 59 16.78 -10.33 -2.29
CA MET A 59 16.63 -9.64 -1.03
C MET A 59 17.56 -10.22 0.03
N ASP A 60 18.24 -9.34 0.76
CA ASP A 60 18.95 -9.72 1.98
C ASP A 60 18.08 -9.31 3.18
N PHE A 61 17.83 -10.26 4.09
CA PHE A 61 17.06 -10.08 5.32
C PHE A 61 17.92 -10.24 6.58
N VAL A 62 19.22 -10.49 6.42
CA VAL A 62 20.14 -10.82 7.51
C VAL A 62 20.95 -9.60 7.90
N SER A 63 21.47 -8.84 6.93
CA SER A 63 22.30 -7.67 7.23
C SER A 63 21.52 -6.58 7.97
N SER A 64 22.24 -5.85 8.83
CA SER A 64 21.68 -4.69 9.52
C SER A 64 21.19 -3.63 8.53
N LEU A 65 19.99 -3.09 8.82
CA LEU A 65 19.33 -2.10 7.99
C LEU A 65 19.90 -0.70 8.21
N ASN A 66 20.13 0.02 7.12
CA ASN A 66 20.39 1.45 7.13
C ASN A 66 19.07 2.21 6.91
N ARG A 67 18.78 3.21 7.75
CA ARG A 67 17.55 4.03 7.67
C ARG A 67 17.84 5.50 7.43
N SER A 68 19.12 5.88 7.36
CA SER A 68 19.55 7.28 7.38
C SER A 68 20.14 7.74 6.05
N ASN A 69 20.74 6.82 5.28
CA ASN A 69 21.42 7.15 4.03
C ASN A 69 20.81 6.36 2.85
N PRO A 70 20.01 7.02 1.99
CA PRO A 70 19.41 6.40 0.80
C PRO A 70 20.42 5.81 -0.20
N ASN A 71 21.66 6.27 -0.20
CA ASN A 71 22.72 5.80 -1.11
C ASN A 71 23.47 4.59 -0.53
N HIS A 72 23.20 4.19 0.71
CA HIS A 72 23.83 3.03 1.32
C HIS A 72 23.24 1.73 0.75
N LYS A 73 24.07 0.73 0.44
CA LYS A 73 23.60 -0.56 -0.12
C LYS A 73 22.54 -1.28 0.75
N ASN A 74 22.66 -1.16 2.08
CA ASN A 74 21.70 -1.73 3.03
C ASN A 74 20.58 -0.75 3.40
N TYR A 75 20.39 0.34 2.66
CA TYR A 75 19.22 1.19 2.88
C TYR A 75 17.95 0.37 2.68
N VAL A 76 16.99 0.52 3.59
CA VAL A 76 15.76 -0.28 3.63
C VAL A 76 15.07 -0.42 2.27
N PHE A 77 14.98 0.66 1.49
CA PHE A 77 14.32 0.62 0.19
C PHE A 77 15.16 -0.03 -0.91
N ASN A 78 16.50 0.15 -0.87
CA ASN A 78 17.42 -0.55 -1.78
C ASN A 78 17.38 -2.07 -1.59
N ARG A 79 16.81 -2.52 -0.47
CA ARG A 79 16.68 -3.92 -0.08
C ARG A 79 15.32 -4.52 -0.41
N GLY A 80 14.46 -3.80 -1.14
CA GLY A 80 13.12 -4.25 -1.48
C GLY A 80 12.12 -4.19 -0.31
N LEU A 81 12.45 -3.48 0.78
CA LEU A 81 11.53 -3.31 1.91
C LEU A 81 10.72 -2.03 1.72
N ILE A 82 9.42 -2.09 1.96
CA ILE A 82 8.53 -0.93 1.94
C ILE A 82 8.06 -0.58 3.35
N ARG A 83 7.52 0.64 3.52
CA ARG A 83 6.90 1.05 4.78
C ARG A 83 5.72 0.16 5.12
N TRP A 84 5.52 -0.06 6.41
CA TRP A 84 4.39 -0.83 6.92
C TRP A 84 3.06 -0.15 6.55
N VAL A 85 2.12 -0.92 6.03
CA VAL A 85 0.71 -0.53 5.88
C VAL A 85 -0.10 -1.40 6.82
N ASP A 86 -0.77 -0.78 7.78
CA ASP A 86 -1.54 -1.48 8.80
C ASP A 86 -2.82 -2.11 8.25
N ASP A 87 -3.57 -2.78 9.12
CA ASP A 87 -4.79 -3.50 8.75
C ASP A 87 -5.93 -2.58 8.28
N ASN A 88 -5.80 -1.27 8.49
CA ASN A 88 -6.74 -0.22 8.09
C ASN A 88 -6.25 0.61 6.90
N GLY A 89 -5.10 0.27 6.32
CA GLY A 89 -4.55 0.96 5.16
C GLY A 89 -3.78 2.23 5.52
N VAL A 90 -3.38 2.38 6.78
CA VAL A 90 -2.56 3.51 7.24
C VAL A 90 -1.09 3.15 7.09
N GLU A 91 -0.35 3.97 6.33
CA GLU A 91 1.09 3.81 6.17
C GLU A 91 1.84 4.41 7.36
N GLU A 92 2.80 3.65 7.91
CA GLU A 92 3.65 4.14 8.97
C GLU A 92 4.81 5.00 8.45
N LYS A 93 4.83 6.26 8.92
CA LYS A 93 5.81 7.27 8.46
C LYS A 93 7.22 7.06 9.00
N SER A 94 7.41 6.25 10.04
CA SER A 94 8.74 5.97 10.59
C SER A 94 9.43 4.86 9.81
N LEU A 95 10.68 5.08 9.37
CA LEU A 95 11.50 3.99 8.80
C LEU A 95 11.91 2.94 9.84
N TRP A 96 11.78 3.26 11.13
CA TRP A 96 12.02 2.30 12.22
C TRP A 96 10.92 1.26 12.34
N SER A 97 9.76 1.50 11.72
CA SER A 97 8.71 0.50 11.51
C SER A 97 9.04 -0.50 10.39
N ILE A 98 10.23 -0.43 9.80
CA ILE A 98 10.75 -1.41 8.85
C ILE A 98 11.75 -2.29 9.59
N ALA A 99 11.44 -3.57 9.76
CA ALA A 99 12.28 -4.54 10.44
C ALA A 99 12.47 -5.78 9.57
N THR A 100 13.66 -6.39 9.64
CA THR A 100 13.92 -7.69 8.98
C THR A 100 13.26 -8.87 9.71
N THR A 101 12.77 -8.64 10.92
CA THR A 101 12.07 -9.66 11.72
C THR A 101 10.66 -9.97 11.22
N TYR A 102 10.08 -9.12 10.36
CA TYR A 102 8.82 -9.40 9.65
C TYR A 102 8.89 -10.63 8.73
N TYR A 103 10.07 -11.23 8.59
CA TYR A 103 10.39 -12.20 7.56
C TYR A 103 10.80 -13.57 8.11
N LYS A 104 10.97 -13.70 9.44
CA LYS A 104 11.27 -14.96 10.13
C LYS A 104 9.99 -15.63 10.62
N GLN A 105 9.37 -16.42 9.73
CA GLN A 105 8.16 -17.22 9.96
C GLN A 105 6.93 -16.39 10.39
N PRO A 106 5.70 -16.81 10.03
CA PRO A 106 4.49 -16.27 10.65
C PRO A 106 4.47 -16.72 12.13
N ASN A 107 5.23 -16.04 13.00
CA ASN A 107 5.25 -16.38 14.40
C ASN A 107 3.99 -15.81 15.06
N TYR A 108 3.00 -16.70 15.21
CA TYR A 108 1.63 -16.50 15.66
C TYR A 108 1.49 -15.83 17.06
N ASN A 109 2.59 -15.67 17.81
CA ASN A 109 2.54 -15.46 19.26
C ASN A 109 3.07 -14.13 19.80
N SER A 110 3.39 -13.12 18.98
CA SER A 110 3.76 -11.79 19.52
C SER A 110 2.73 -10.72 19.18
N SER A 111 1.83 -10.47 20.13
CA SER A 111 1.12 -9.19 20.28
C SER A 111 0.15 -8.78 19.16
N GLY A 112 -0.37 -9.73 18.38
CA GLY A 112 -1.52 -9.50 17.50
C GLY A 112 -1.25 -8.73 16.20
N MET A 113 0.01 -8.57 15.77
CA MET A 113 0.32 -7.99 14.45
C MET A 113 0.78 -9.07 13.48
N TYR A 114 -0.06 -9.41 12.50
CA TYR A 114 0.32 -10.26 11.37
C TYR A 114 1.21 -9.47 10.40
N ARG A 115 2.53 -9.47 10.65
CA ARG A 115 3.52 -8.80 9.79
C ARG A 115 4.17 -9.81 8.86
N ASP A 116 3.51 -10.08 7.74
CA ASP A 116 4.00 -10.95 6.66
C ASP A 116 4.47 -10.13 5.45
N PHE A 117 5.55 -10.57 4.82
CA PHE A 117 6.15 -9.85 3.69
C PHE A 117 5.22 -9.72 2.50
N PHE A 118 4.57 -10.83 2.15
CA PHE A 118 3.71 -10.89 1.00
C PHE A 118 2.45 -10.05 1.22
N SER A 119 1.82 -10.18 2.40
CA SER A 119 0.69 -9.34 2.78
C SER A 119 1.02 -7.85 2.78
N LEU A 120 2.26 -7.46 3.12
CA LEU A 120 2.66 -6.05 3.07
C LEU A 120 2.58 -5.46 1.66
N TYR A 121 3.07 -6.18 0.64
CA TYR A 121 2.95 -5.74 -0.75
C TYR A 121 1.52 -5.77 -1.27
N ILE A 122 0.71 -6.76 -0.87
CA ILE A 122 -0.72 -6.79 -1.17
C ILE A 122 -1.42 -5.53 -0.65
N ARG A 123 -1.16 -5.19 0.63
CA ARG A 123 -1.73 -4.00 1.26
C ARG A 123 -1.30 -2.72 0.57
N ALA A 124 -0.01 -2.58 0.26
CA ALA A 124 0.47 -1.40 -0.45
C ALA A 124 -0.22 -1.25 -1.83
N ALA A 125 -0.38 -2.34 -2.58
CA ALA A 125 -1.05 -2.33 -3.87
C ALA A 125 -2.58 -2.12 -3.80
N MET A 126 -3.23 -2.44 -2.67
CA MET A 126 -4.64 -2.09 -2.42
C MET A 126 -4.83 -0.68 -1.88
N ARG A 127 -3.77 -0.05 -1.35
CA ARG A 127 -3.86 1.26 -0.70
C ARG A 127 -3.49 2.41 -1.63
N PHE A 128 -2.50 2.19 -2.48
CA PHE A 128 -1.91 3.21 -3.35
C PHE A 128 -2.15 2.85 -4.81
N SER A 129 -2.48 3.85 -5.62
CA SER A 129 -2.42 3.67 -7.07
C SER A 129 -0.98 3.34 -7.49
N PRO A 130 -0.76 2.72 -8.66
CA PRO A 130 0.59 2.50 -9.17
C PRO A 130 1.42 3.80 -9.22
N GLU A 131 0.80 4.92 -9.59
CA GLU A 131 1.44 6.23 -9.65
C GLU A 131 1.88 6.70 -8.25
N GLU A 132 0.99 6.65 -7.26
CA GLU A 132 1.32 7.00 -5.87
C GLU A 132 2.39 6.07 -5.28
N PHE A 133 2.35 4.78 -5.63
CA PHE A 133 3.34 3.81 -5.20
C PHE A 133 4.72 4.13 -5.77
N TYR A 134 4.82 4.45 -7.07
CA TYR A 134 6.10 4.77 -7.71
C TYR A 134 6.59 6.20 -7.41
N GLU A 135 5.71 7.12 -7.01
CA GLU A 135 6.14 8.40 -6.43
C GLU A 135 6.91 8.17 -5.12
N LYS A 136 6.41 7.25 -4.27
CA LYS A 136 7.08 6.85 -3.02
C LYS A 136 8.34 6.02 -3.28
N TYR A 137 8.26 5.12 -4.24
CA TYR A 137 9.30 4.14 -4.56
C TYR A 137 9.68 4.18 -6.05
N PRO A 138 10.45 5.19 -6.52
CA PRO A 138 10.79 5.31 -7.92
C PRO A 138 11.52 4.06 -8.45
N LYS A 139 11.11 3.56 -9.62
CA LYS A 139 11.60 2.28 -10.18
C LYS A 139 13.11 2.29 -10.41
N GLU A 140 13.61 3.40 -10.93
CA GLU A 140 15.02 3.61 -11.26
C GLU A 140 15.89 3.61 -10.01
N LYS A 141 15.32 4.06 -8.88
CA LYS A 141 16.02 4.15 -7.60
C LYS A 141 15.91 2.88 -6.77
N TYR A 142 14.76 2.22 -6.79
CA TYR A 142 14.47 1.04 -5.99
C TYR A 142 13.92 -0.11 -6.86
N PRO A 143 14.74 -0.68 -7.77
CA PRO A 143 14.29 -1.68 -8.73
C PRO A 143 13.73 -2.95 -8.08
N LEU A 144 14.30 -3.39 -6.95
CA LEU A 144 13.78 -4.54 -6.20
C LEU A 144 12.35 -4.31 -5.68
N ILE A 145 12.01 -3.08 -5.26
CA ILE A 145 10.64 -2.77 -4.83
C ILE A 145 9.68 -2.88 -6.01
N SER A 146 10.06 -2.33 -7.17
CA SER A 146 9.27 -2.41 -8.39
C SER A 146 9.03 -3.86 -8.81
N GLU A 147 10.08 -4.68 -8.80
CA GLU A 147 10.00 -6.10 -9.14
C GLU A 147 9.02 -6.85 -8.23
N LYS A 148 9.10 -6.62 -6.91
CA LYS A 148 8.24 -7.32 -5.95
C LYS A 148 6.80 -6.84 -6.03
N TYR A 149 6.59 -5.54 -6.21
CA TYR A 149 5.26 -4.98 -6.44
C TYR A 149 4.60 -5.58 -7.69
N GLU A 150 5.29 -5.57 -8.82
CA GLU A 150 4.76 -6.09 -10.08
C GLU A 150 4.50 -7.60 -10.02
N LEU A 151 5.39 -8.36 -9.36
CA LEU A 151 5.18 -9.79 -9.13
C LEU A 151 3.91 -10.04 -8.30
N VAL A 152 3.71 -9.31 -7.21
CA VAL A 152 2.53 -9.47 -6.34
C VAL A 152 1.26 -9.08 -7.07
N VAL A 153 1.23 -7.94 -7.76
CA VAL A 153 0.06 -7.50 -8.53
C VAL A 153 -0.31 -8.53 -9.59
N ARG A 154 0.68 -9.01 -10.36
CA ARG A 154 0.46 -10.03 -11.39
C ARG A 154 -0.01 -11.35 -10.78
N TYR A 155 0.64 -11.83 -9.73
CA TYR A 155 0.27 -13.08 -9.06
C TYR A 155 -1.17 -13.07 -8.53
N MET A 156 -1.58 -11.97 -7.88
CA MET A 156 -2.93 -11.83 -7.35
C MET A 156 -3.97 -11.79 -8.47
N LYS A 157 -3.67 -11.10 -9.57
CA LYS A 157 -4.55 -11.00 -10.72
C LYS A 157 -4.66 -12.33 -11.48
N ASP A 158 -3.54 -12.95 -11.83
CA ASP A 158 -3.50 -14.10 -12.73
C ASP A 158 -3.96 -15.39 -12.02
N LYS A 159 -3.61 -15.56 -10.74
CA LYS A 159 -3.94 -16.79 -9.99
C LYS A 159 -5.27 -16.71 -9.25
N TYR A 160 -5.66 -15.54 -8.76
CA TYR A 160 -6.86 -15.37 -7.92
C TYR A 160 -7.90 -14.44 -8.53
N GLY A 161 -7.63 -13.80 -9.68
CA GLY A 161 -8.56 -12.85 -10.29
C GLY A 161 -8.69 -11.53 -9.53
N ILE A 162 -7.77 -11.21 -8.63
CA ILE A 162 -7.86 -10.05 -7.73
C ILE A 162 -7.03 -8.88 -8.28
N ASP A 163 -7.71 -7.84 -8.75
CA ASP A 163 -7.08 -6.60 -9.23
C ASP A 163 -6.79 -5.63 -8.06
N LEU A 164 -5.60 -5.73 -7.46
CA LEU A 164 -5.22 -4.88 -6.33
C LEU A 164 -5.21 -3.38 -6.69
N PRO A 165 -4.58 -2.94 -7.82
CA PRO A 165 -4.67 -1.54 -8.24
C PRO A 165 -6.11 -1.07 -8.49
N GLY A 166 -6.97 -1.94 -9.02
CA GLY A 166 -8.41 -1.67 -9.16
C GLY A 166 -9.10 -1.41 -7.81
N ILE A 167 -8.74 -2.16 -6.77
CA ILE A 167 -9.23 -1.95 -5.40
C ILE A 167 -8.79 -0.59 -4.86
N ALA A 168 -7.52 -0.20 -5.07
CA ALA A 168 -6.97 1.08 -4.63
C ALA A 168 -7.70 2.26 -5.27
N LYS A 169 -7.90 2.18 -6.60
CA LYS A 169 -8.67 3.19 -7.35
C LYS A 169 -10.13 3.27 -6.88
N GLY A 170 -10.70 2.11 -6.53
CA GLY A 170 -12.11 1.95 -6.21
C GLY A 170 -13.02 2.19 -7.42
N SER A 171 -14.33 2.12 -7.19
CA SER A 171 -15.34 2.55 -8.16
C SER A 171 -15.39 4.08 -8.19
N GLY A 172 -14.34 4.74 -8.68
CA GLY A 172 -14.43 6.13 -9.06
C GLY A 172 -15.52 6.23 -10.12
N THR A 173 -16.64 6.86 -9.76
CA THR A 173 -17.75 7.18 -10.67
C THR A 173 -17.18 7.73 -11.96
N THR A 174 -17.27 6.95 -13.04
CA THR A 174 -17.42 7.51 -14.37
C THR A 174 -18.68 8.37 -14.33
N THR A 175 -18.54 9.66 -14.09
CA THR A 175 -19.40 10.61 -14.77
C THR A 175 -19.05 10.47 -16.25
N GLU A 176 -19.77 9.56 -16.92
CA GLU A 176 -19.86 9.53 -18.37
C GLU A 176 -20.19 10.96 -18.84
N LYS A 177 -19.40 11.44 -19.80
CA LYS A 177 -19.69 12.66 -20.56
C LYS A 177 -20.72 12.35 -21.64
#